data_AF-A0A6I3WL29-F1
#
_entry.id   AF-A0A6I3WL29-F1
#
_cell.length_a   1.000
_cell.length_b   1.000
_cell.length_c   1.000
_cell.angle_alpha   90.00
_cell.angle_beta   90.00
_cell.angle_gamma   90.00
#
_symmetry.space_group_name_H-M   'P 1'
#
loop_
_entity.id
_entity.type
_entity.pdbx_description
1 polymer ?
#
loop_
_entity_poly.entity_id
_entity_poly.type
_entity_poly.pdbx_seq_one_letter_code
_entity_poly.pdbx_strand_id
1 'polypeptide(L)'
;MPFERRDGFRLWVGGPVPKGSDGITLGSLVIVRDGAQHSTALLRHERVHVRQWRRHGVVGFGVRYVGSYLVWRMRLKGHRGAYLRIPLEIEAEWVARRSVSTAVRDHDLATATPS
;
A
#
# COMPACT_ATOMS: atom_id res chain seq x y z
N MET A 1 16.45 13.40 -9.16
CA MET A 1 15.05 13.84 -9.38
C MET A 1 14.17 13.08 -8.38
N PRO A 2 13.13 13.69 -7.77
CA PRO A 2 12.32 13.03 -6.74
C PRO A 2 11.24 12.10 -7.31
N PHE A 3 11.06 12.09 -8.63
CA PHE A 3 10.12 11.20 -9.34
C PHE A 3 10.87 10.02 -9.97
N GLU A 4 10.50 8.81 -9.57
CA GLU A 4 11.02 7.55 -10.12
C GLU A 4 9.89 6.78 -10.83
N ARG A 5 10.18 6.14 -11.97
CA ARG A 5 9.18 5.37 -12.72
C ARG A 5 9.35 3.88 -12.45
N ARG A 6 8.42 3.28 -11.69
CA ARG A 6 8.38 1.87 -11.30
C ARG A 6 7.31 1.13 -12.12
N ASP A 7 7.34 -0.21 -12.13
CA ASP A 7 6.40 -1.00 -12.92
C ASP A 7 4.93 -0.81 -12.49
N GLY A 8 4.23 -0.01 -13.28
CA GLY A 8 2.81 0.32 -13.13
C GLY A 8 2.52 1.68 -12.47
N PHE A 9 3.51 2.38 -11.91
CA PHE A 9 3.31 3.63 -11.17
C PHE A 9 4.52 4.59 -11.19
N ARG A 10 4.27 5.86 -10.90
CA ARG A 10 5.30 6.86 -10.58
C ARG A 10 5.43 6.94 -9.06
N LEU A 11 6.64 6.86 -8.54
CA LEU A 11 6.97 7.10 -7.14
C LEU A 11 7.45 8.56 -6.97
N TRP A 12 6.94 9.28 -5.98
CA TRP A 12 7.44 10.60 -5.58
C TRP A 12 7.95 10.51 -4.13
N VAL A 13 9.26 10.62 -3.95
CA VAL A 13 9.91 10.66 -2.64
C VAL A 13 9.93 12.09 -2.09
N GLY A 14 9.60 12.26 -0.80
CA GLY A 14 9.60 13.56 -0.13
C GLY A 14 8.42 14.47 -0.46
N GLY A 15 7.39 13.95 -1.14
CA GLY A 15 6.17 14.70 -1.43
C GLY A 15 5.21 14.82 -0.24
N PRO A 16 4.09 15.57 -0.40
CA PRO A 16 3.13 15.82 0.68
C PRO A 16 2.33 14.55 1.04
N VAL A 17 2.74 13.85 2.09
CA VAL A 17 2.02 12.70 2.69
C VAL A 17 1.28 13.13 3.96
N PRO A 18 -0.02 12.78 4.14
CA PRO A 18 -0.79 13.12 5.34
C PRO A 18 -0.12 12.73 6.67
N LYS A 19 -0.36 13.52 7.72
CA LYS A 19 0.11 13.20 9.08
C LYS A 19 -0.50 11.88 9.54
N GLY A 20 0.36 10.92 9.91
CA GLY A 20 -0.06 9.57 10.32
C GLY A 20 -0.02 8.50 9.22
N SER A 21 0.44 8.82 8.01
CA SER A 21 0.84 7.84 6.99
C SER A 21 2.26 8.11 6.49
N ASP A 22 2.91 7.10 5.94
CA ASP A 22 4.22 7.21 5.28
C ASP A 22 4.15 7.09 3.76
N GLY A 23 2.97 6.73 3.23
CA GLY A 23 2.64 6.74 1.79
C GLY A 23 1.21 7.23 1.50
N ILE A 24 0.96 7.52 0.23
CA ILE A 24 -0.40 7.68 -0.34
C ILE A 24 -0.41 7.40 -1.85
N THR A 25 -1.38 6.59 -2.30
CA THR A 25 -1.68 6.37 -3.73
C THR A 25 -2.75 7.33 -4.25
N LEU A 26 -2.42 8.01 -5.36
CA LEU A 26 -3.31 8.84 -6.16
C LEU A 26 -3.31 8.32 -7.61
N GLY A 27 -4.17 7.35 -7.90
CA GLY A 27 -4.31 6.74 -9.23
C GLY A 27 -3.11 5.91 -9.67
N SER A 28 -2.17 6.53 -10.37
CA SER A 28 -0.89 5.94 -10.81
C SER A 28 0.34 6.67 -10.27
N LEU A 29 0.14 7.62 -9.36
CA LEU A 29 1.18 8.27 -8.57
C LEU A 29 1.12 7.68 -7.15
N VAL A 30 2.27 7.28 -6.62
CA VAL A 30 2.50 6.93 -5.23
C VAL A 30 3.41 7.99 -4.66
N ILE A 31 3.01 8.64 -3.57
CA ILE A 31 3.83 9.63 -2.86
C ILE A 31 4.28 8.98 -1.55
N VAL A 32 5.56 9.04 -1.22
CA VAL A 32 6.11 8.52 0.05
C VAL A 32 6.90 9.60 0.78
N ARG A 33 6.91 9.48 2.11
CA ARG A 33 7.82 10.22 2.99
C ARG A 33 9.27 9.80 2.67
N ASP A 34 10.21 10.72 2.84
CA ASP A 34 11.63 10.33 2.76
C ASP A 34 12.00 9.32 3.87
N GLY A 35 12.98 8.46 3.59
CA GLY A 35 13.25 7.21 4.31
C GLY A 35 12.26 6.08 4.02
N ALA A 36 10.97 6.38 3.81
CA ALA A 36 9.94 5.35 3.63
C ALA A 36 10.03 4.59 2.29
N GLN A 37 10.71 5.16 1.28
CA GLN A 37 11.00 4.49 0.00
C GLN A 37 11.80 3.18 0.13
N HIS A 38 12.49 2.97 1.25
CA HIS A 38 13.24 1.73 1.50
C HIS A 38 12.36 0.58 2.01
N SER A 39 11.10 0.85 2.40
CA SER A 39 10.16 -0.17 2.83
C SER A 39 9.52 -0.90 1.64
N THR A 40 10.08 -2.06 1.30
CA THR A 40 9.50 -2.99 0.30
C THR A 40 8.05 -3.37 0.61
N ALA A 41 7.67 -3.41 1.90
CA ALA A 41 6.30 -3.64 2.33
C ALA A 41 5.38 -2.46 1.92
N LEU A 42 5.77 -1.22 2.27
CA LEU A 42 5.00 -0.01 1.92
C LEU A 42 4.84 0.13 0.40
N LEU A 43 5.95 0.04 -0.36
CA LEU A 43 5.90 0.16 -1.82
C LEU A 43 5.02 -0.91 -2.48
N ARG A 44 4.92 -2.11 -1.90
CA ARG A 44 4.01 -3.16 -2.38
C ARG A 44 2.56 -2.95 -1.94
N HIS A 45 2.32 -2.41 -0.74
CA HIS A 45 0.99 -1.98 -0.26
C HIS A 45 0.40 -0.92 -1.21
N GLU A 46 1.15 0.14 -1.49
CA GLU A 46 0.76 1.20 -2.43
C GLU A 46 0.55 0.68 -3.86
N ARG A 47 1.40 -0.25 -4.34
CA ARG A 47 1.22 -0.92 -5.64
C ARG A 47 -0.08 -1.72 -5.72
N VAL A 48 -0.63 -2.21 -4.60
CA VAL A 48 -1.97 -2.81 -4.57
C VAL A 48 -3.05 -1.76 -4.75
N HIS A 49 -2.97 -0.61 -4.10
CA HIS A 49 -3.92 0.49 -4.35
C HIS A 49 -3.89 0.96 -5.80
N VAL A 50 -2.72 1.07 -6.44
CA VAL A 50 -2.63 1.38 -7.88
C VAL A 50 -3.35 0.31 -8.73
N ARG A 51 -3.23 -0.98 -8.37
CA ARG A 51 -3.97 -2.07 -9.05
C ARG A 51 -5.48 -1.96 -8.80
N GLN A 52 -5.92 -1.72 -7.56
CA GLN A 52 -7.33 -1.57 -7.20
C GLN A 52 -7.97 -0.37 -7.90
N TRP A 53 -7.25 0.75 -7.99
CA TRP A 53 -7.67 1.97 -8.70
C TRP A 53 -7.78 1.74 -10.20
N ARG A 54 -6.83 1.03 -10.82
CA ARG A 54 -6.94 0.58 -12.22
C ARG A 54 -8.11 -0.39 -12.45
N ARG A 55 -8.42 -1.26 -11.48
CA ARG A 55 -9.51 -2.25 -11.54
C ARG A 55 -10.92 -1.65 -11.37
N HIS A 56 -11.05 -0.57 -10.61
CA HIS A 56 -12.36 -0.02 -10.22
C HIS A 56 -12.59 1.43 -10.66
N GLY A 57 -11.58 2.12 -11.20
CA GLY A 57 -11.62 3.55 -11.46
C GLY A 57 -11.67 4.40 -10.18
N VAL A 58 -11.59 5.72 -10.34
CA VAL A 58 -11.63 6.68 -9.22
C VAL A 58 -12.88 6.48 -8.37
N VAL A 59 -14.05 6.47 -9.02
CA VAL A 59 -15.36 6.38 -8.37
C VAL A 59 -15.58 4.99 -7.75
N GLY A 60 -15.32 3.91 -8.48
CA GLY A 60 -15.54 2.55 -7.99
C GLY A 60 -14.55 2.12 -6.90
N PHE A 61 -13.37 2.74 -6.82
CA PHE A 61 -12.47 2.64 -5.67
C PHE A 61 -13.02 3.44 -4.49
N GLY A 62 -13.30 4.74 -4.67
CA GLY A 62 -13.78 5.63 -3.62
C GLY A 62 -15.07 5.15 -2.93
N VAL A 63 -16.06 4.69 -3.70
CA VAL A 63 -17.32 4.13 -3.18
C VAL A 63 -17.07 2.86 -2.35
N ARG A 64 -16.18 1.96 -2.78
CA ARG A 64 -15.81 0.75 -2.01
C ARG A 64 -15.08 1.11 -0.73
N TYR A 65 -14.15 2.07 -0.79
CA TYR A 65 -13.33 2.50 0.33
C TYR A 65 -14.17 3.19 1.40
N VAL A 66 -14.83 4.30 1.03
CA VAL A 66 -15.64 5.12 1.93
C VAL A 66 -16.89 4.36 2.39
N GLY A 67 -17.54 3.59 1.52
CA GLY A 67 -18.68 2.76 1.90
C GLY A 67 -18.32 1.71 2.97
N SER A 68 -17.21 0.98 2.79
CA SER A 68 -16.74 0.02 3.79
C SER A 68 -16.39 0.70 5.12
N TYR A 69 -15.69 1.84 5.05
CA TYR A 69 -15.35 2.64 6.23
C TYR A 69 -16.59 3.11 6.99
N LEU A 70 -17.59 3.67 6.30
CA LEU A 70 -18.84 4.12 6.90
C LEU A 70 -19.63 2.97 7.53
N VAL A 71 -19.71 1.81 6.87
CA VAL A 71 -20.34 0.59 7.44
C VAL A 71 -19.67 0.18 8.75
N TRP A 72 -18.34 0.26 8.85
CA TRP A 72 -17.64 -0.06 10.11
C TRP A 72 -17.71 1.04 11.17
N ARG A 73 -17.81 2.33 10.78
CA ARG A 73 -18.10 3.43 11.73
C ARG A 73 -19.51 3.31 12.31
N MET A 74 -20.51 2.96 11.49
CA MET A 74 -21.89 2.66 11.94
C MET A 74 -21.94 1.43 12.87
N ARG A 75 -21.09 0.42 12.63
CA ARG A 75 -20.86 -0.72 13.55
C ARG A 75 -20.01 -0.38 14.79
N LEU A 76 -20.08 0.88 15.24
CA LEU A 76 -19.44 1.46 16.43
C LEU A 76 -17.92 1.21 16.54
N LYS A 77 -17.21 0.98 15.41
CA LYS A 77 -15.74 0.87 15.44
C LYS A 77 -15.12 2.26 15.34
N GLY A 78 -14.19 2.58 16.25
CA GLY A 78 -13.37 3.78 16.16
C GLY A 78 -12.53 3.81 14.87
N HIS A 79 -12.03 4.99 14.49
CA HIS A 79 -11.40 5.25 13.18
C HIS A 79 -10.42 4.17 12.72
N ARG A 80 -9.39 3.85 13.51
CA ARG A 80 -8.41 2.77 13.20
C ARG A 80 -9.05 1.39 13.07
N GLY A 81 -10.06 1.10 13.88
CA GLY A 81 -10.81 -0.17 13.86
C GLY A 81 -11.77 -0.31 12.67
N ALA A 82 -12.20 0.79 12.07
CA ALA A 82 -12.95 0.81 10.81
C ALA A 82 -12.02 0.73 9.60
N TYR A 83 -10.93 1.52 9.61
CA TYR A 83 -9.87 1.53 8.59
C TYR A 83 -9.31 0.12 8.34
N LEU A 84 -8.83 -0.55 9.39
CA LEU A 84 -8.27 -1.92 9.32
C LEU A 84 -9.28 -3.02 8.95
N ARG A 85 -10.53 -2.67 8.64
CA ARG A 85 -11.58 -3.59 8.17
C ARG A 85 -12.12 -3.24 6.77
N ILE A 86 -11.55 -2.24 6.10
CA ILE A 86 -11.81 -1.97 4.68
C ILE A 86 -11.19 -3.11 3.86
N PRO A 87 -11.93 -3.81 2.97
CA PRO A 87 -11.39 -4.93 2.21
C PRO A 87 -10.18 -4.58 1.33
N LEU A 88 -10.12 -3.33 0.86
CA LEU A 88 -9.01 -2.80 0.05
C LEU A 88 -7.70 -2.72 0.85
N GLU A 89 -7.77 -2.28 2.12
CA GLU A 89 -6.64 -2.26 3.07
C GLU A 89 -6.19 -3.69 3.40
N ILE A 90 -7.14 -4.60 3.64
CA ILE A 90 -6.84 -6.00 3.96
C ILE A 90 -6.13 -6.69 2.78
N GLU A 91 -6.55 -6.44 1.53
CA GLU A 91 -5.86 -6.96 0.34
C GLU A 91 -4.43 -6.38 0.24
N ALA A 92 -4.27 -5.07 0.41
CA ALA A 92 -2.98 -4.39 0.29
C ALA A 92 -1.97 -4.89 1.34
N GLU A 93 -2.41 -4.99 2.59
CA GLU A 93 -1.62 -5.50 3.71
C GLU A 93 -1.30 -7.00 3.59
N TRP A 94 -2.26 -7.82 3.13
CA TRP A 94 -2.04 -9.25 2.91
C TRP A 94 -1.05 -9.54 1.77
N VAL A 95 -1.00 -8.70 0.73
CA VAL A 95 0.03 -8.80 -0.32
C VAL A 95 1.38 -8.33 0.23
N ALA A 96 1.43 -7.17 0.89
CA ALA A 96 2.66 -6.58 1.42
C ALA A 96 3.38 -7.54 2.39
N ARG A 97 2.66 -8.09 3.37
CA ARG A 97 3.22 -9.05 4.33
C ARG A 97 3.75 -10.31 3.67
N ARG A 98 2.95 -10.96 2.80
CA ARG A 98 3.36 -12.20 2.12
C ARG A 98 4.64 -12.00 1.31
N SER A 99 4.81 -10.84 0.67
CA SER A 99 6.04 -10.54 -0.07
C SER A 99 7.29 -10.32 0.79
N VAL A 100 7.15 -9.90 2.05
CA VAL A 100 8.29 -9.89 2.99
C VAL A 100 8.65 -11.33 3.36
N SER A 101 7.66 -12.18 3.65
CA SER A 101 7.88 -13.61 3.94
C SER A 101 8.51 -14.39 2.77
N THR A 102 8.25 -14.00 1.52
CA THR A 102 8.97 -14.55 0.35
C THR A 102 10.40 -14.01 0.28
N ALA A 103 10.59 -12.69 0.35
CA ALA A 103 11.92 -12.08 0.21
C ALA A 103 12.93 -12.50 1.30
N VAL A 104 12.45 -12.79 2.52
CA VAL A 104 13.29 -13.39 3.58
C VAL A 104 13.75 -14.79 3.17
N ARG A 105 12.84 -15.67 2.74
CA ARG A 105 13.18 -17.02 2.27
C ARG A 105 14.13 -17.01 1.06
N ASP A 106 13.92 -16.10 0.12
CA ASP A 106 14.78 -15.97 -1.06
C ASP A 106 16.21 -15.53 -0.65
N HIS A 107 16.34 -14.68 0.37
CA HIS A 107 17.63 -14.28 0.94
C HIS A 107 18.28 -15.44 1.71
N ASP A 108 17.55 -16.11 2.59
CA ASP A 108 18.02 -17.26 3.37
C ASP A 108 18.60 -18.33 2.42
N LEU A 109 17.85 -18.71 1.38
CA LEU A 109 18.26 -19.69 0.36
C LEU A 109 19.51 -19.24 -0.43
N ALA A 110 19.60 -17.95 -0.80
CA ALA A 110 20.77 -17.42 -1.48
C ALA A 110 22.03 -17.44 -0.59
N THR A 111 21.89 -17.26 0.73
CA THR A 111 23.00 -17.38 1.70
C THR A 111 23.33 -18.82 2.10
N ALA A 112 22.40 -19.76 1.92
CA ALA A 112 22.52 -21.15 2.34
C ALA A 112 23.17 -22.08 1.29
N THR A 113 23.76 -21.54 0.23
CA THR A 113 24.53 -22.32 -0.77
C THR A 113 26.02 -22.22 -0.46
N PRO A 114 26.69 -23.29 0.04
CA PRO A 114 28.14 -23.32 0.18
C PRO A 114 28.80 -23.63 -1.18
N SER A 115 30.03 -23.14 -1.34
CA SER A 115 30.95 -23.49 -2.44
C SER A 115 31.62 -24.85 -2.25
#